data_AF-A0A6C0APX0-F1
#
_entry.id   AF-A0A6C0APX0-F1
#
_cell.length_a   1.000
_cell.length_b   1.000
_cell.length_c   1.000
_cell.angle_alpha   90.00
_cell.angle_beta   90.00
_cell.angle_gamma   90.00
#
_symmetry.space_group_name_H-M   'P 1'
#
loop_
_entity.id
_entity.type
_entity.pdbx_description
1 polymer ?
#
loop_
_entity_poly.entity_id
_entity_poly.type
_entity_poly.pdbx_seq_one_letter_code
_entity_poly.pdbx_strand_id
1 'polypeptide(L)'
;MGQYFICVFLAEDGKFIRAFVSPHNYNSGAKLTEHSYNGNPFMDAVEFMLSPQGMFYKSRVVWAGDYADEESSGDNMYTMANQAEDKMVFTNKNTRCKFIVNHTKKLFINKDTLGDIHPLAVLTAEGNGRGGGDYHGSDEDVCGTWARDVISVESSDNGYTEFIHGFGK
;
A
#
# COMPACT_ATOMS: atom_id res chain seq x y z
N MET A 1 3.09 10.78 -19.68
CA MET A 1 2.12 11.04 -18.59
C MET A 1 2.33 9.98 -17.52
N GLY A 2 2.07 10.26 -16.25
CA GLY A 2 2.31 9.32 -15.15
C GLY A 2 1.01 8.85 -14.53
N GLN A 3 1.02 7.65 -13.96
CA GLN A 3 -0.10 7.04 -13.25
C GLN A 3 -0.13 7.53 -11.81
N TYR A 4 -1.31 7.75 -11.25
CA TYR A 4 -1.53 8.15 -9.86
C TYR A 4 -2.04 6.98 -9.03
N PHE A 5 -1.64 6.97 -7.77
CA PHE A 5 -1.95 5.90 -6.83
C PHE A 5 -2.58 6.44 -5.53
N ILE A 6 -3.50 5.66 -4.99
CA ILE A 6 -4.09 5.87 -3.66
C ILE A 6 -4.10 4.56 -2.88
N CYS A 7 -4.05 4.65 -1.55
CA CYS A 7 -4.19 3.47 -0.70
C CYS A 7 -5.67 3.22 -0.42
N VAL A 8 -6.16 2.02 -0.71
CA VAL A 8 -7.56 1.62 -0.49
C VAL A 8 -7.61 0.45 0.49
N PHE A 9 -8.44 0.60 1.53
CA PHE A 9 -8.77 -0.46 2.47
C PHE A 9 -10.05 -1.15 2.04
N LEU A 10 -9.99 -2.46 1.83
CA LEU A 10 -11.11 -3.27 1.35
C LEU A 10 -11.74 -4.06 2.50
N ALA A 11 -13.02 -4.43 2.33
CA ALA A 11 -13.69 -5.40 3.18
C ALA A 11 -13.17 -6.82 2.93
N GLU A 12 -13.64 -7.79 3.72
CA GLU A 12 -13.19 -9.18 3.66
C GLU A 12 -13.40 -9.82 2.27
N ASP A 13 -14.40 -9.36 1.53
CA ASP A 13 -14.72 -9.79 0.16
C ASP A 13 -13.72 -9.32 -0.90
N GLY A 14 -12.81 -8.39 -0.56
CA GLY A 14 -11.81 -7.83 -1.47
C GLY A 14 -12.38 -6.95 -2.58
N LYS A 15 -13.64 -6.51 -2.45
CA LYS A 15 -14.36 -5.70 -3.46
C LYS A 15 -14.96 -4.43 -2.87
N PHE A 16 -15.55 -4.53 -1.68
CA PHE A 16 -16.15 -3.35 -1.06
C PHE A 16 -15.08 -2.43 -0.47
N ILE A 17 -15.05 -1.19 -0.94
CA ILE A 17 -14.17 -0.15 -0.40
C ILE A 17 -14.69 0.29 0.97
N ARG A 18 -13.90 0.06 2.02
CA ARG A 18 -14.19 0.54 3.39
C ARG A 18 -13.74 1.98 3.57
N ALA A 19 -12.54 2.29 3.09
CA ALA A 19 -11.95 3.61 3.17
C ALA A 19 -10.80 3.74 2.16
N PHE A 20 -10.38 4.96 1.89
CA PHE A 20 -9.17 5.22 1.11
C PHE A 20 -8.41 6.44 1.64
N VAL A 21 -7.14 6.52 1.27
CA VAL A 21 -6.22 7.60 1.67
C VAL A 21 -5.52 8.10 0.42
N SER A 22 -5.57 9.42 0.22
CA SER A 22 -4.94 10.09 -0.92
C SER A 22 -3.59 10.71 -0.52
N PRO A 23 -2.51 10.53 -1.30
CA PRO A 23 -1.21 11.15 -1.04
C PRO A 23 -1.27 12.68 -1.06
N HIS A 24 -2.23 13.27 -1.79
CA HIS A 24 -2.39 14.73 -1.86
C HIS A 24 -2.75 15.35 -0.51
N ASN A 25 -3.48 14.64 0.36
CA ASN A 25 -3.80 15.12 1.71
C ASN A 25 -2.55 15.23 2.61
N TYR A 26 -1.44 14.67 2.16
CA TYR A 26 -0.15 14.65 2.85
C TYR A 26 0.92 15.46 2.12
N ASN A 27 0.52 16.28 1.13
CA ASN A 27 1.45 16.99 0.23
C ASN A 27 2.52 16.07 -0.38
N SER A 28 2.17 14.80 -0.62
CA SER A 28 3.06 13.80 -1.21
C SER A 28 2.78 13.66 -2.70
N GLY A 29 3.80 13.28 -3.48
CA GLY A 29 3.63 12.97 -4.90
C GLY A 29 2.70 11.78 -5.10
N ALA A 30 1.90 11.80 -6.16
CA ALA A 30 0.84 10.80 -6.35
C ALA A 30 1.29 9.59 -7.17
N LYS A 31 2.43 9.65 -7.83
CA LYS A 31 2.96 8.48 -8.55
C LYS A 31 3.61 7.52 -7.59
N LEU A 32 3.60 6.23 -7.92
CA LEU A 32 3.96 5.14 -6.99
C LEU A 32 5.28 5.41 -6.25
N THR A 33 6.35 5.71 -6.97
CA THR A 33 7.68 5.93 -6.36
C THR A 33 7.85 7.30 -5.71
N GLU A 34 6.99 8.29 -6.01
CA GLU A 34 7.10 9.65 -5.46
C GLU A 34 6.72 9.73 -3.96
N HIS A 35 6.06 8.70 -3.42
CA HIS A 35 5.76 8.57 -1.98
C HIS A 35 6.23 7.27 -1.35
N SER A 36 6.71 6.29 -2.13
CA SER A 36 7.18 4.99 -1.62
C SER A 36 8.57 5.05 -1.02
N TYR A 37 8.80 5.91 -0.02
CA TYR A 37 10.07 6.02 0.70
C TYR A 37 9.86 6.15 2.22
N ASN A 38 10.89 5.80 2.98
CA ASN A 38 10.84 5.81 4.44
C ASN A 38 10.70 7.24 5.00
N GLY A 39 9.77 7.45 5.93
CA GLY A 39 9.50 8.78 6.51
C GLY A 39 8.65 9.69 5.61
N ASN A 40 8.09 9.16 4.51
CA ASN A 40 7.02 9.85 3.81
C ASN A 40 5.76 9.90 4.71
N PRO A 41 5.15 11.09 4.92
CA PRO A 41 4.01 11.23 5.84
C PRO A 41 2.74 10.50 5.41
N PHE A 42 2.54 10.26 4.11
CA PHE A 42 1.45 9.40 3.62
C PHE A 42 1.70 7.93 3.97
N MET A 43 2.92 7.45 3.80
CA MET A 43 3.30 6.08 4.20
C MET A 43 3.16 5.87 5.70
N ASP A 44 3.67 6.79 6.53
CA ASP A 44 3.57 6.73 7.99
C ASP A 44 2.12 6.66 8.48
N ALA A 45 1.23 7.42 7.84
CA ALA A 45 -0.18 7.44 8.17
C ALA A 45 -0.88 6.11 7.83
N VAL A 46 -0.60 5.55 6.66
CA VAL A 46 -1.14 4.24 6.25
C VAL A 46 -0.62 3.13 7.17
N GLU A 47 0.67 3.14 7.52
CA GLU A 47 1.24 2.18 8.47
C GLU A 47 0.58 2.30 9.86
N PHE A 48 0.35 3.52 10.35
CA PHE A 48 -0.38 3.72 11.60
C PHE A 48 -1.79 3.12 11.52
N MET A 49 -2.50 3.37 10.42
CA MET A 49 -3.85 2.82 10.18
C MET A 49 -3.86 1.29 10.15
N LEU A 50 -2.77 0.65 9.70
CA LEU A 50 -2.57 -0.80 9.65
C LEU A 50 -1.98 -1.40 10.93
N SER A 51 -1.60 -0.58 11.91
CA SER A 51 -1.05 -1.03 13.19
C SER A 51 -2.14 -1.47 14.17
N PRO A 52 -1.81 -2.17 15.28
CA PRO A 52 -2.80 -2.56 16.29
C PRO A 52 -3.57 -1.39 16.94
N GLN A 53 -3.06 -0.16 16.82
CA GLN A 53 -3.73 1.06 17.29
C GLN A 53 -4.59 1.73 16.20
N GLY A 54 -4.45 1.29 14.95
CA GLY A 54 -5.13 1.82 13.78
C GLY A 54 -6.51 1.22 13.56
N MET A 55 -7.37 1.98 12.86
CA MET A 55 -8.75 1.55 12.55
C MET A 55 -8.81 0.41 11.53
N PHE A 56 -7.74 0.21 10.75
CA PHE A 56 -7.67 -0.77 9.66
C PHE A 56 -6.66 -1.88 9.96
N TYR A 57 -6.38 -2.14 11.24
CA TYR A 57 -5.56 -3.28 11.66
C TYR A 57 -6.01 -4.58 10.98
N LYS A 58 -5.07 -5.28 10.33
CA LYS A 58 -5.31 -6.54 9.59
C LYS A 58 -6.42 -6.40 8.53
N SER A 59 -6.26 -5.44 7.62
CA SER A 59 -7.21 -5.22 6.53
C SER A 59 -6.63 -5.65 5.19
N ARG A 60 -7.52 -5.89 4.22
CA ARG A 60 -7.13 -6.01 2.82
C ARG A 60 -6.71 -4.64 2.29
N VAL A 61 -5.56 -4.57 1.64
CA VAL A 61 -5.00 -3.31 1.13
C VAL A 61 -4.69 -3.43 -0.36
N VAL A 62 -4.98 -2.37 -1.10
CA VAL A 62 -4.50 -2.19 -2.47
C VAL A 62 -3.98 -0.77 -2.64
N TRP A 63 -2.83 -0.64 -3.30
CA TRP A 63 -2.35 0.62 -3.85
C TRP A 63 -2.92 0.75 -5.26
N ALA A 64 -4.10 1.35 -5.38
CA ALA A 64 -4.84 1.37 -6.63
C ALA A 64 -4.26 2.44 -7.56
N GLY A 65 -3.78 2.04 -8.74
CA GLY A 65 -3.35 2.94 -9.81
C GLY A 65 -4.50 3.34 -10.74
N ASP A 66 -4.50 4.59 -11.23
CA ASP A 66 -5.54 5.08 -12.14
C ASP A 66 -5.49 4.45 -13.55
N TYR A 67 -4.39 3.78 -13.91
CA TYR A 67 -4.27 2.99 -15.14
C TYR A 67 -4.39 1.47 -14.89
N ALA A 68 -4.74 1.05 -13.67
CA ALA A 68 -4.99 -0.35 -13.35
C ALA A 68 -6.17 -0.91 -14.16
N ASP A 69 -6.22 -2.25 -14.28
CA ASP A 69 -7.30 -2.93 -14.97
C ASP A 69 -8.66 -2.61 -14.35
N GLU A 70 -9.68 -2.51 -15.20
CA GLU A 70 -11.05 -2.28 -14.78
C GLU A 70 -11.59 -3.50 -14.03
N GLU A 71 -12.42 -3.23 -13.03
CA GLU A 71 -13.29 -4.25 -12.46
C GLU A 71 -14.40 -4.62 -13.46
N SER A 72 -15.13 -5.70 -13.17
CA SER A 72 -16.31 -6.08 -13.97
C SER A 72 -17.39 -4.98 -14.09
N SER A 73 -17.34 -3.95 -13.25
CA SER A 73 -18.21 -2.76 -13.31
C SER A 73 -17.78 -1.72 -14.35
N GLY A 74 -16.58 -1.85 -14.95
CA GLY A 74 -16.02 -0.91 -15.92
C GLY A 74 -15.17 0.21 -15.32
N ASP A 75 -15.13 0.34 -13.99
CA ASP A 75 -14.24 1.26 -13.27
C ASP A 75 -13.16 0.44 -12.54
N ASN A 76 -11.93 0.96 -12.46
CA ASN A 76 -10.89 0.38 -11.61
C ASN A 76 -10.99 0.87 -10.15
N MET A 77 -10.23 0.25 -9.25
CA MET A 77 -10.25 0.59 -7.81
C MET A 77 -9.94 2.06 -7.52
N TYR A 78 -9.08 2.70 -8.32
CA TYR A 78 -8.73 4.12 -8.14
C TYR A 78 -9.95 5.01 -8.42
N THR A 79 -10.63 4.77 -9.54
CA THR A 79 -11.82 5.53 -9.94
C THR A 79 -12.96 5.31 -8.95
N MET A 80 -13.21 4.05 -8.56
CA MET A 80 -14.26 3.71 -7.59
C MET A 80 -14.04 4.38 -6.22
N ALA A 81 -12.80 4.46 -5.75
CA ALA A 81 -12.49 5.13 -4.49
C ALA A 81 -12.72 6.64 -4.55
N ASN A 82 -12.27 7.31 -5.61
CA ASN A 82 -12.49 8.75 -5.79
C ASN A 82 -13.97 9.13 -5.94
N GLN A 83 -14.81 8.25 -6.48
CA GLN A 83 -16.27 8.45 -6.51
C GLN A 83 -16.92 8.33 -5.13
N ALA A 84 -16.27 7.67 -4.17
CA ALA A 84 -16.77 7.43 -2.81
C ALA A 84 -16.13 8.40 -1.80
N GLU A 85 -16.13 9.71 -2.09
CA GLU A 85 -15.43 10.75 -1.33
C GLU A 85 -15.70 10.72 0.18
N ASP A 86 -16.89 10.30 0.60
CA ASP A 86 -17.30 10.16 2.01
C ASP A 86 -16.50 9.09 2.78
N LYS A 87 -15.80 8.21 2.07
CA LYS A 87 -14.95 7.15 2.63
C LYS A 87 -13.47 7.55 2.73
N MET A 88 -13.11 8.77 2.34
CA MET A 88 -11.75 9.26 2.48
C MET A 88 -11.41 9.46 3.96
N VAL A 89 -10.27 8.95 4.38
CA VAL A 89 -9.79 9.09 5.76
C VAL A 89 -8.42 9.77 5.82
N PHE A 90 -8.16 10.43 6.94
CA PHE A 90 -6.93 11.15 7.19
C PHE A 90 -6.47 10.97 8.64
N THR A 91 -5.16 10.85 8.82
CA THR A 91 -4.50 10.94 10.12
C THR A 91 -3.06 11.40 9.94
N ASN A 92 -2.52 12.15 10.88
CA ASN A 92 -1.11 12.53 10.92
C ASN A 92 -0.30 11.71 11.94
N LYS A 93 -0.85 10.58 12.38
CA LYS A 93 -0.21 9.68 13.34
C LYS A 93 0.76 8.75 12.62
N ASN A 94 1.77 8.29 13.36
CA ASN A 94 2.71 7.27 12.93
C ASN A 94 2.75 6.12 13.95
N THR A 95 3.44 5.04 13.59
CA THR A 95 3.64 3.88 14.46
C THR A 95 5.12 3.55 14.61
N ARG A 96 5.48 2.90 15.72
CA ARG A 96 6.82 2.35 15.96
C ARG A 96 6.94 0.87 15.60
N CYS A 97 5.87 0.29 15.06
CA CYS A 97 5.87 -1.09 14.61
C CYS A 97 6.94 -1.28 13.51
N LYS A 98 7.62 -2.43 13.58
CA LYS A 98 8.84 -2.73 12.80
C LYS A 98 8.61 -3.69 11.66
N PHE A 99 7.51 -4.43 11.67
CA PHE A 99 7.28 -5.51 10.71
C PHE A 99 6.07 -5.20 9.85
N ILE A 100 6.23 -5.21 8.52
CA ILE A 100 5.08 -5.24 7.60
C ILE A 100 4.71 -6.72 7.45
N VAL A 101 3.48 -7.09 7.81
CA VAL A 101 3.07 -8.50 7.90
C VAL A 101 1.96 -8.78 6.91
N ASN A 102 2.18 -9.78 6.04
CA ASN A 102 1.17 -10.34 5.16
C ASN A 102 0.59 -11.62 5.78
N HIS A 103 -0.64 -11.53 6.27
CA HIS A 103 -1.34 -12.62 6.95
C HIS A 103 -1.90 -13.66 5.99
N THR A 104 -2.16 -13.30 4.74
CA THR A 104 -2.60 -14.24 3.70
C THR A 104 -1.47 -15.21 3.37
N LYS A 105 -0.28 -14.67 3.11
CA LYS A 105 0.89 -15.45 2.64
C LYS A 105 1.77 -15.98 3.78
N LYS A 106 1.52 -15.54 5.03
CA LYS A 106 2.35 -15.86 6.19
C LYS A 106 3.80 -15.40 5.99
N LEU A 107 3.93 -14.17 5.51
CA LEU A 107 5.20 -13.50 5.24
C LEU A 107 5.32 -12.22 6.06
N PHE A 108 6.55 -11.78 6.34
CA PHE A 108 6.82 -10.48 6.93
C PHE A 108 8.02 -9.79 6.27
N ILE A 109 8.11 -8.47 6.40
CA ILE A 109 9.29 -7.68 6.05
C ILE A 109 9.76 -6.94 7.31
N ASN A 110 11.05 -7.02 7.60
CA ASN A 110 11.66 -6.22 8.66
C ASN A 110 11.99 -4.82 8.14
N LYS A 111 11.41 -3.78 8.75
CA LYS A 111 11.65 -2.38 8.34
C LYS A 111 13.07 -1.91 8.61
N ASP A 112 13.81 -2.59 9.48
CA ASP A 112 15.22 -2.27 9.75
C ASP A 112 16.14 -2.66 8.56
N THR A 113 15.64 -3.41 7.56
CA THR A 113 16.41 -3.88 6.39
C THR A 113 16.03 -3.19 5.07
N LEU A 114 15.21 -2.13 5.12
CA LEU A 114 14.73 -1.44 3.92
C LEU A 114 15.84 -0.64 3.22
N GLY A 115 15.76 -0.58 1.90
CA GLY A 115 16.50 0.39 1.09
C GLY A 115 15.76 1.72 0.99
N ASP A 116 16.02 2.47 -0.09
CA ASP A 116 15.40 3.78 -0.33
C ASP A 116 13.90 3.69 -0.64
N ILE A 117 13.43 2.52 -1.07
CA ILE A 117 12.04 2.28 -1.46
C ILE A 117 11.30 1.51 -0.36
N HIS A 118 10.22 2.11 0.13
CA HIS A 118 9.31 1.49 1.08
C HIS A 118 8.43 0.44 0.36
N PRO A 119 8.44 -0.84 0.77
CA PRO A 119 7.91 -1.93 -0.04
C PRO A 119 6.38 -2.02 -0.03
N LEU A 120 5.71 -1.51 1.01
CA LEU A 120 4.26 -1.66 1.18
C LEU A 120 3.45 -1.22 -0.05
N ALA A 121 3.68 -0.01 -0.55
CA ALA A 121 2.95 0.53 -1.69
C ALA A 121 3.26 -0.27 -2.97
N VAL A 122 4.53 -0.60 -3.21
CA VAL A 122 4.99 -1.34 -4.39
C VAL A 122 4.44 -2.78 -4.42
N LEU A 123 4.49 -3.49 -3.30
CA LEU A 123 4.00 -4.87 -3.19
C LEU A 123 2.47 -4.96 -3.26
N THR A 124 1.76 -3.91 -2.85
CA THR A 124 0.29 -3.87 -2.88
C THR A 124 -0.27 -3.13 -4.09
N ALA A 125 0.59 -2.71 -5.04
CA ALA A 125 0.19 -1.92 -6.19
C ALA A 125 -0.62 -2.73 -7.22
N GLU A 126 -1.71 -2.13 -7.70
CA GLU A 126 -2.37 -2.54 -8.94
C GLU A 126 -2.06 -1.52 -10.02
N GLY A 127 -1.50 -1.98 -11.14
CA GLY A 127 -1.18 -1.15 -12.29
C GLY A 127 0.29 -0.75 -12.46
N ASN A 128 1.24 -1.24 -11.64
CA ASN A 128 2.67 -0.93 -11.83
C ASN A 128 3.15 -1.22 -13.26
N GLY A 129 4.00 -0.35 -13.81
CA GLY A 129 4.60 -0.46 -15.15
C GLY A 129 3.76 0.13 -16.27
N ARG A 130 2.69 0.89 -15.95
CA ARG A 130 1.76 1.48 -16.93
C ARG A 130 1.93 2.99 -17.08
N GLY A 131 2.62 3.65 -16.15
CA GLY A 131 2.84 5.09 -16.18
C GLY A 131 4.29 5.47 -15.85
N GLY A 132 4.70 6.68 -16.26
CA GLY A 132 5.93 7.25 -15.70
C GLY A 132 5.79 7.44 -14.19
N GLY A 133 6.85 7.18 -13.42
CA GLY A 133 6.85 7.24 -11.95
C GLY A 133 6.49 5.92 -11.24
N ASP A 134 6.21 4.87 -12.01
CA ASP A 134 6.09 3.49 -11.54
C ASP A 134 7.46 2.90 -11.19
N TYR A 135 7.47 1.77 -10.50
CA TYR A 135 8.69 1.10 -10.07
C TYR A 135 9.28 0.21 -11.17
N HIS A 136 10.58 0.38 -11.45
CA HIS A 136 11.35 -0.37 -12.46
C HIS A 136 12.73 -0.82 -11.96
N GLY A 137 12.86 -1.11 -10.66
CA GLY A 137 14.14 -1.52 -10.05
C GLY A 137 14.23 -3.02 -9.76
N SER A 138 15.16 -3.40 -8.90
CA SER A 138 15.33 -4.77 -8.40
C SER A 138 14.02 -5.35 -7.85
N ASP A 139 13.72 -6.59 -8.23
CA ASP A 139 12.49 -7.32 -7.87
C ASP A 139 11.19 -6.66 -8.38
N GLU A 140 11.23 -6.00 -9.54
CA GLU A 140 10.01 -5.52 -10.21
C GLU A 140 8.97 -6.64 -10.46
N ASP A 141 9.41 -7.89 -10.62
CA ASP A 141 8.54 -9.05 -10.84
C ASP A 141 7.63 -9.40 -9.66
N VAL A 142 7.96 -8.93 -8.45
CA VAL A 142 7.13 -9.14 -7.26
C VAL A 142 6.22 -7.95 -6.93
N CYS A 143 6.25 -6.87 -7.72
CA CYS A 143 5.32 -5.75 -7.59
C CYS A 143 3.86 -6.24 -7.69
N GLY A 144 2.99 -5.70 -6.83
CA GLY A 144 1.57 -6.06 -6.80
C GLY A 144 1.24 -7.47 -6.31
N THR A 145 2.23 -8.31 -6.01
CA THR A 145 1.98 -9.71 -5.58
C THR A 145 1.26 -9.82 -4.23
N TRP A 146 1.21 -8.74 -3.45
CA TRP A 146 0.48 -8.62 -2.18
C TRP A 146 -0.79 -7.77 -2.31
N ALA A 147 -1.17 -7.35 -3.52
CA ALA A 147 -2.41 -6.60 -3.73
C ALA A 147 -3.61 -7.40 -3.19
N ARG A 148 -4.47 -6.72 -2.42
CA ARG A 148 -5.67 -7.24 -1.75
C ARG A 148 -5.43 -8.30 -0.68
N ASP A 149 -4.19 -8.56 -0.30
CA ASP A 149 -3.87 -9.41 0.85
C ASP A 149 -4.20 -8.74 2.18
N VAL A 150 -4.37 -9.55 3.22
CA VAL A 150 -4.58 -9.06 4.58
C VAL A 150 -3.24 -8.61 5.18
N ILE A 151 -3.05 -7.31 5.28
CA ILE A 151 -1.80 -6.68 5.73
C ILE A 151 -1.97 -6.01 7.10
N SER A 152 -0.91 -5.99 7.91
CA SER A 152 -0.78 -5.12 9.07
C SER A 152 0.66 -4.65 9.26
N VAL A 153 0.88 -3.70 10.17
CA VAL A 153 2.23 -3.39 10.68
C VAL A 153 2.30 -3.76 12.15
N GLU A 154 3.28 -4.58 12.55
CA GLU A 154 3.34 -5.24 13.85
C GLU A 154 4.66 -4.96 14.59
N SER A 155 4.66 -5.16 15.90
CA SER A 155 5.87 -5.12 16.74
C SER A 155 6.65 -6.45 16.77
N SER A 156 6.08 -7.53 16.25
CA SER A 156 6.69 -8.86 16.12
C SER A 156 6.50 -9.45 14.72
N ASP A 157 7.34 -10.41 14.34
CA ASP A 157 7.30 -11.15 13.07
C ASP A 157 6.16 -12.18 12.97
N ASN A 158 5.43 -12.41 14.07
CA ASN A 158 4.37 -13.40 14.21
C ASN A 158 4.81 -14.85 13.88
N GLY A 159 6.12 -15.14 13.93
CA GLY A 159 6.68 -16.44 13.54
C GLY A 159 6.51 -16.76 12.05
N TYR A 160 6.26 -15.75 11.21
CA TYR A 160 6.13 -15.91 9.76
C TYR A 160 7.50 -16.00 9.08
N THR A 161 7.51 -16.29 7.78
CA THR A 161 8.77 -16.32 7.02
C THR A 161 9.13 -14.92 6.53
N GLU A 162 10.40 -14.54 6.61
CA GLU A 162 10.84 -13.25 6.08
C GLU A 162 10.77 -13.24 4.56
N PHE A 163 10.19 -12.17 4.00
CA PHE A 163 10.17 -11.89 2.57
C PHE A 163 11.38 -11.03 2.23
N ILE A 164 12.36 -11.64 1.59
CA ILE A 164 13.59 -10.97 1.16
C ILE A 164 13.33 -10.25 -0.16
N HIS A 165 13.68 -8.96 -0.22
CA HIS A 165 13.54 -8.13 -1.41
C HIS A 165 14.75 -7.19 -1.62
N GLY A 166 14.83 -6.64 -2.82
CA GLY A 166 15.88 -5.79 -3.36
C GLY A 166 15.44 -4.34 -3.61
N PHE A 167 14.20 -3.98 -3.29
CA PHE A 167 13.68 -2.62 -3.51
C PHE A 167 14.60 -1.52 -2.93
N GLY A 168 15.09 -0.64 -3.81
CA GLY A 168 15.92 0.51 -3.45
C GLY A 168 17.33 0.16 -2.96
N LYS A 169 17.87 -1.00 -3.38
CA LYS A 169 19.26 -1.44 -3.16
C LYS A 169 20.12 -1.26 -4.40
#